data_AF-A0A6L6Q5W8-F1
#
_entry.id   AF-A0A6L6Q5W8-F1
#
_cell.length_a   1.000
_cell.length_b   1.000
_cell.length_c   1.000
_cell.angle_alpha   90.00
_cell.angle_beta   90.00
_cell.angle_gamma   90.00
#
_symmetry.space_group_name_H-M   'P 1'
#
loop_
_entity.id
_entity.type
_entity.pdbx_description
1 polymer ?
#
loop_
_entity_poly.entity_id
_entity_poly.type
_entity_poly.pdbx_seq_one_letter_code
_entity_poly.pdbx_strand_id
1 'polypeptide(L)'
;MAKATVCKRIGKGVLGLVLCWAAYESVAAVPGPFFPHTYERGAFIVHSDEAIPASAAHVIDDAQRRIERSPLHGAHDKYDIYICNSLARFAFYNHKFTTRAGGVTEGAFTRHVFIRGVDFDTNSLRMPGGARIVDAESRSASYFLAHEAAHVMESRRFGRLAYVKYPHWLMEGYADVVGKNDAFHIADYRQPFASGTLANDGTYKREHLLVDFQLGLGKTVMQVFAEALPQHTVEAQLAAALTQNEIGAIK
;
A
#
# COMPACT_ATOMS: atom_id res chain seq x y z
N MET A 1 48.67 -0.41 -23.43
CA MET A 1 48.63 -0.80 -21.99
C MET A 1 47.57 -0.09 -21.15
N ALA A 2 47.05 1.10 -21.50
CA ALA A 2 46.04 1.81 -20.68
C ALA A 2 44.65 1.14 -20.59
N LYS A 3 44.16 0.49 -21.67
CA LYS A 3 42.82 -0.13 -21.71
C LYS A 3 42.63 -1.29 -20.72
N ALA A 4 43.65 -2.10 -20.49
CA ALA A 4 43.57 -3.26 -19.58
C ALA A 4 43.44 -2.84 -18.10
N THR A 5 44.10 -1.74 -17.71
CA THR A 5 44.02 -1.19 -16.36
C THR A 5 42.66 -0.52 -16.09
N VAL A 6 42.08 0.13 -17.11
CA VAL A 6 40.74 0.74 -17.03
C VAL A 6 39.65 -0.34 -16.90
N CYS A 7 39.67 -1.41 -17.71
CA CYS A 7 38.71 -2.51 -17.56
C CYS A 7 38.80 -3.21 -16.19
N LYS A 8 40.01 -3.41 -15.64
CA LYS A 8 40.19 -3.99 -14.30
C LYS A 8 39.68 -3.08 -13.18
N ARG A 9 39.78 -1.76 -13.32
CA ARG A 9 39.24 -0.79 -12.35
C ARG A 9 37.72 -0.70 -12.43
N ILE A 10 37.14 -0.73 -13.62
CA ILE A 10 35.69 -0.79 -13.84
C ILE A 10 35.11 -2.08 -13.23
N GLY A 11 35.75 -3.23 -13.45
CA GLY A 11 35.32 -4.51 -12.86
C GLY A 11 35.32 -4.51 -11.33
N LYS A 12 36.31 -3.88 -10.68
CA LYS A 12 36.35 -3.73 -9.22
C LYS A 12 35.28 -2.77 -8.70
N GLY A 13 35.01 -1.67 -9.41
CA GLY A 13 33.96 -0.72 -9.04
C GLY A 13 32.56 -1.34 -9.12
N VAL A 14 32.27 -2.06 -10.21
CA VAL A 14 31.01 -2.79 -10.38
C VAL A 14 30.83 -3.85 -9.30
N LEU A 15 31.86 -4.65 -9.02
CA LEU A 15 31.81 -5.64 -7.94
C LEU A 15 31.54 -4.98 -6.57
N GLY A 16 32.18 -3.85 -6.28
CA GLY A 16 31.93 -3.10 -5.05
C GLY A 16 30.48 -2.67 -4.90
N LEU A 17 29.87 -2.13 -5.97
CA LEU A 17 28.45 -1.73 -5.96
C LEU A 17 27.51 -2.93 -5.77
N VAL A 18 27.79 -4.06 -6.41
CA VAL A 18 27.01 -5.29 -6.24
C VAL A 18 27.08 -5.79 -4.80
N LEU A 19 28.26 -5.75 -4.17
CA LEU A 19 28.42 -6.14 -2.78
C LEU A 19 27.69 -5.19 -1.82
N CYS A 20 27.77 -3.88 -2.05
CA CYS A 20 27.00 -2.90 -1.28
C CYS A 20 25.49 -3.12 -1.40
N TRP A 21 25.00 -3.37 -2.62
CA TRP A 21 23.60 -3.69 -2.87
C TRP A 21 23.20 -4.99 -2.16
N ALA A 22 23.97 -6.07 -2.31
CA ALA A 22 23.69 -7.34 -1.69
C ALA A 22 23.69 -7.24 -0.15
N ALA A 23 24.61 -6.46 0.43
CA ALA A 23 24.62 -6.19 1.86
C ALA A 23 23.39 -5.41 2.31
N TYR A 24 22.98 -4.38 1.56
CA TYR A 24 21.75 -3.63 1.82
C TYR A 24 20.51 -4.54 1.79
N GLU A 25 20.34 -5.33 0.73
CA GLU A 25 19.19 -6.26 0.61
C GLU A 25 19.19 -7.32 1.71
N SER A 26 20.37 -7.80 2.13
CA SER A 26 20.46 -8.76 3.24
C SER A 26 19.96 -8.15 4.56
N VAL A 27 20.25 -6.87 4.80
CA VAL A 27 19.73 -6.14 5.97
C VAL A 27 18.23 -5.88 5.83
N ALA A 28 17.78 -5.42 4.65
CA ALA A 28 16.38 -5.14 4.37
C ALA A 28 15.48 -6.40 4.49
N ALA A 29 16.02 -7.57 4.12
CA ALA A 29 15.31 -8.84 4.14
C ALA A 29 15.11 -9.41 5.55
N VAL A 30 15.93 -9.00 6.53
CA VAL A 30 15.84 -9.47 7.92
C VAL A 30 15.77 -8.25 8.86
N PRO A 31 14.64 -7.51 8.85
CA PRO A 31 14.49 -6.28 9.63
C PRO A 31 14.45 -6.53 11.14
N GLY A 32 13.98 -7.72 11.59
CA GLY A 32 13.72 -8.05 12.99
C GLY A 32 14.73 -7.55 14.04
N PRO A 33 16.06 -7.73 13.87
CA PRO A 33 17.08 -7.23 14.80
C PRO A 33 17.02 -5.71 15.08
N PHE A 34 16.42 -4.94 14.17
CA PHE A 34 16.29 -3.50 14.28
C PHE A 34 14.93 -3.04 14.84
N PHE A 35 14.00 -3.97 15.09
CA PHE A 35 12.65 -3.70 15.62
C PHE A 35 12.38 -4.61 16.83
N PRO A 36 12.96 -4.31 18.01
CA PRO A 36 12.95 -5.20 19.17
C PRO A 36 11.58 -5.34 19.84
N HIS A 37 10.60 -4.49 19.53
CA HIS A 37 9.27 -4.54 20.12
C HIS A 37 8.31 -5.21 19.15
N THR A 38 7.62 -6.27 19.60
CA THR A 38 6.64 -6.99 18.79
C THR A 38 5.31 -7.05 19.52
N TYR A 39 4.22 -6.84 18.79
CA TYR A 39 2.85 -6.93 19.26
C TYR A 39 2.02 -7.71 18.24
N GLU A 40 1.46 -8.85 18.67
CA GLU A 40 0.67 -9.72 17.81
C GLU A 40 -0.81 -9.62 18.17
N ARG A 41 -1.65 -9.42 17.15
CA ARG A 41 -3.11 -9.36 17.32
C ARG A 41 -3.83 -9.69 16.02
N GLY A 42 -4.67 -10.72 16.04
CA GLY A 42 -5.37 -11.18 14.84
C GLY A 42 -4.40 -11.65 13.76
N ALA A 43 -4.54 -11.15 12.54
CA ALA A 43 -3.63 -11.42 11.43
C ALA A 43 -2.36 -10.55 11.46
N PHE A 44 -2.31 -9.51 12.28
CA PHE A 44 -1.20 -8.54 12.29
C PHE A 44 -0.12 -8.93 13.30
N ILE A 45 1.13 -8.94 12.82
CA ILE A 45 2.34 -9.04 13.62
C ILE A 45 3.05 -7.71 13.46
N VAL A 46 2.94 -6.84 14.46
CA VAL A 46 3.46 -5.48 14.40
C VAL A 46 4.80 -5.42 15.12
N HIS A 47 5.85 -5.04 14.40
CA HIS A 47 7.19 -4.80 14.90
C HIS A 47 7.48 -3.29 14.94
N SER A 48 8.18 -2.83 15.97
CA SER A 48 8.54 -1.42 16.12
C SER A 48 9.92 -1.23 16.74
N ASP A 49 10.56 -0.12 16.39
CA ASP A 49 11.78 0.36 17.03
C ASP A 49 11.55 1.17 18.31
N GLU A 50 10.28 1.42 18.66
CA GLU A 50 9.84 1.99 19.93
C GLU A 50 8.84 1.04 20.61
N ALA A 51 8.60 1.22 21.92
CA ALA A 51 7.62 0.42 22.64
C ALA A 51 6.21 0.62 22.06
N ILE A 52 5.49 -0.49 21.83
CA ILE A 52 4.12 -0.47 21.30
C ILE A 52 3.14 -0.30 22.48
N PRO A 53 2.35 0.79 22.55
CA PRO A 53 1.45 1.04 23.66
C PRO A 53 0.21 0.12 23.60
N ALA A 54 -0.48 -0.02 24.74
CA ALA A 54 -1.74 -0.78 24.79
C ALA A 54 -2.84 -0.21 23.87
N SER A 55 -2.79 1.09 23.57
CA SER A 55 -3.70 1.73 22.62
C SER A 55 -3.56 1.18 21.21
N ALA A 56 -2.45 0.51 20.85
CA ALA A 56 -2.30 -0.13 19.54
C ALA A 56 -3.41 -1.15 19.21
N ALA A 57 -4.02 -1.76 20.24
CA ALA A 57 -5.09 -2.72 20.10
C ALA A 57 -6.23 -2.24 19.19
N HIS A 58 -6.77 -1.03 19.40
CA HIS A 58 -7.93 -0.57 18.64
C HIS A 58 -7.60 -0.21 17.19
N VAL A 59 -6.39 0.29 16.93
CA VAL A 59 -5.88 0.58 15.58
C VAL A 59 -5.75 -0.72 14.79
N ILE A 60 -5.17 -1.75 15.41
CA ILE A 60 -4.97 -3.06 14.78
C ILE A 60 -6.30 -3.80 14.62
N ASP A 61 -7.21 -3.73 15.58
CA ASP A 61 -8.55 -4.32 15.46
C ASP A 61 -9.35 -3.69 14.32
N ASP A 62 -9.23 -2.38 14.09
CA ASP A 62 -9.88 -1.73 12.94
C ASP A 62 -9.25 -2.17 11.61
N ALA A 63 -7.92 -2.29 11.56
CA ALA A 63 -7.24 -2.85 10.38
C ALA A 63 -7.65 -4.30 10.11
N GLN A 64 -7.79 -5.12 11.16
CA GLN A 64 -8.28 -6.51 11.10
C GLN A 64 -9.68 -6.57 10.49
N ARG A 65 -10.63 -5.78 11.00
CA ARG A 65 -11.99 -5.72 10.45
C ARG A 65 -12.03 -5.35 8.97
N ARG A 66 -11.14 -4.45 8.54
CA ARG A 66 -11.03 -4.01 7.14
C ARG A 66 -10.57 -5.15 6.22
N ILE A 67 -9.49 -5.84 6.58
CA ILE A 67 -8.98 -6.95 5.77
C ILE A 67 -9.93 -8.16 5.76
N GLU A 68 -10.66 -8.42 6.83
CA GLU A 68 -11.61 -9.54 6.92
C GLU A 68 -12.78 -9.45 5.91
N ARG A 69 -13.07 -8.25 5.41
CA ARG A 69 -14.07 -8.03 4.37
C ARG A 69 -13.53 -8.32 2.97
N SER A 70 -12.21 -8.39 2.81
CA SER A 70 -11.59 -8.72 1.54
C SER A 70 -11.80 -10.20 1.21
N PRO A 71 -12.32 -10.56 0.02
CA PRO A 71 -12.33 -11.95 -0.43
C PRO A 71 -10.93 -12.53 -0.69
N LEU A 72 -9.88 -11.71 -0.64
CA LEU A 72 -8.49 -12.17 -0.74
C LEU A 72 -7.88 -12.53 0.61
N HIS A 73 -8.54 -12.20 1.72
CA HIS A 73 -8.06 -12.54 3.06
C HIS A 73 -8.34 -14.02 3.39
N GLY A 74 -7.30 -14.76 3.74
CA GLY A 74 -7.41 -16.12 4.27
C GLY A 74 -7.42 -16.15 5.79
N ALA A 75 -8.19 -17.08 6.37
CA ALA A 75 -8.33 -17.23 7.84
C ALA A 75 -7.02 -17.50 8.61
N HIS A 76 -5.96 -17.90 7.91
CA HIS A 76 -4.63 -18.18 8.48
C HIS A 76 -3.55 -17.20 7.99
N ASP A 77 -3.94 -16.15 7.26
CA ASP A 77 -3.00 -15.15 6.82
C ASP A 77 -2.40 -14.39 8.01
N LYS A 78 -1.11 -14.11 7.90
CA LYS A 78 -0.37 -13.22 8.81
C LYS A 78 0.31 -12.12 8.02
N TYR A 79 0.45 -10.93 8.61
CA TYR A 79 1.07 -9.77 7.98
C TYR A 79 2.10 -9.17 8.93
N ASP A 80 3.38 -9.25 8.54
CA ASP A 80 4.49 -8.63 9.24
C ASP A 80 4.59 -7.14 8.88
N ILE A 81 4.25 -6.29 9.85
CA ILE A 81 4.22 -4.83 9.71
C ILE A 81 5.33 -4.23 10.56
N TYR A 82 6.25 -3.50 9.94
CA TYR A 82 7.37 -2.82 10.59
C TYR A 82 7.10 -1.31 10.67
N ILE A 83 6.82 -0.81 11.86
CA ILE A 83 6.63 0.61 12.14
C ILE A 83 7.99 1.28 12.32
N CYS A 84 8.33 2.14 11.38
CA CYS A 84 9.56 2.92 11.36
C CYS A 84 9.33 4.29 12.01
N ASN A 85 9.61 4.45 13.30
CA ASN A 85 9.31 5.70 14.01
C ASN A 85 10.15 6.89 13.55
N SER A 86 11.35 6.65 12.99
CA SER A 86 12.14 7.69 12.34
C SER A 86 11.97 7.68 10.80
N LEU A 87 11.95 8.88 10.22
CA LEU A 87 11.88 9.06 8.77
C LEU A 87 13.08 8.46 8.02
N ALA A 88 14.27 8.50 8.63
CA ALA A 88 15.48 7.94 8.03
C ALA A 88 15.37 6.40 7.91
N ARG A 89 14.84 5.74 8.95
CA ARG A 89 14.57 4.30 8.92
C ARG A 89 13.51 3.95 7.88
N PHE A 90 12.42 4.72 7.81
CA PHE A 90 11.41 4.50 6.79
C PHE A 90 11.99 4.66 5.37
N ALA A 91 12.80 5.71 5.14
CA ALA A 91 13.47 5.91 3.86
C ALA A 91 14.41 4.74 3.50
N PHE A 92 15.09 4.17 4.49
CA PHE A 92 15.96 3.00 4.28
C PHE A 92 15.17 1.77 3.82
N TYR A 93 14.07 1.43 4.50
CA TYR A 93 13.29 0.21 4.21
C TYR A 93 12.28 0.36 3.07
N ASN A 94 11.98 1.58 2.60
CA ASN A 94 11.04 1.72 1.49
C ASN A 94 11.63 1.54 0.08
N HIS A 95 12.91 1.17 -0.01
CA HIS A 95 13.67 0.93 -1.24
C HIS A 95 13.74 2.11 -2.24
N LYS A 96 13.01 3.19 -1.99
CA LYS A 96 12.94 4.41 -2.82
C LYS A 96 13.67 5.58 -2.16
N PHE A 97 14.21 5.41 -0.96
CA PHE A 97 14.92 6.44 -0.19
C PHE A 97 14.14 7.75 -0.07
N THR A 98 12.81 7.65 0.07
CA THR A 98 11.87 8.78 0.11
C THR A 98 11.18 8.89 1.45
N THR A 99 10.69 10.07 1.80
CA THR A 99 9.87 10.30 3.01
C THR A 99 8.48 10.81 2.63
N ARG A 100 8.02 10.52 1.41
CA ARG A 100 6.70 10.99 0.92
C ARG A 100 5.58 9.98 1.12
N ALA A 101 5.87 8.69 1.14
CA ALA A 101 4.87 7.63 1.32
C ALA A 101 4.52 7.38 2.81
N GLY A 102 3.28 6.97 3.10
CA GLY A 102 2.85 6.59 4.45
C GLY A 102 3.21 5.16 4.82
N GLY A 103 3.16 4.26 3.84
CA GLY A 103 3.56 2.86 3.94
C GLY A 103 4.12 2.36 2.61
N VAL A 104 4.65 1.15 2.62
CA VAL A 104 5.04 0.40 1.44
C VAL A 104 5.07 -1.10 1.74
N THR A 105 4.74 -1.89 0.74
CA THR A 105 4.83 -3.34 0.79
C THR A 105 5.94 -3.84 -0.14
N GLU A 106 6.89 -4.61 0.39
CA GLU A 106 7.88 -5.30 -0.42
C GLU A 106 7.27 -6.59 -0.98
N GLY A 107 6.54 -6.48 -2.09
CA GLY A 107 5.73 -7.58 -2.61
C GLY A 107 6.50 -8.76 -3.23
N ALA A 108 7.78 -8.61 -3.56
CA ALA A 108 8.51 -9.55 -4.40
C ALA A 108 9.20 -10.67 -3.61
N PHE A 109 9.84 -10.39 -2.47
CA PHE A 109 10.66 -11.39 -1.76
C PHE A 109 10.11 -11.75 -0.38
N THR A 110 9.97 -10.76 0.48
CA THR A 110 9.62 -10.89 1.90
C THR A 110 8.13 -10.74 2.15
N ARG A 111 7.45 -9.86 1.38
CA ARG A 111 6.08 -9.38 1.69
C ARG A 111 6.01 -8.69 3.04
N HIS A 112 7.14 -8.15 3.51
CA HIS A 112 7.15 -7.26 4.66
C HIS A 112 6.50 -5.93 4.29
N VAL A 113 5.75 -5.40 5.24
CA VAL A 113 5.18 -4.06 5.14
C VAL A 113 6.01 -3.13 6.02
N PHE A 114 6.34 -1.95 5.51
CA PHE A 114 6.98 -0.90 6.27
C PHE A 114 6.07 0.31 6.31
N ILE A 115 5.74 0.78 7.51
CA ILE A 115 4.88 1.96 7.72
C ILE A 115 5.68 3.00 8.46
N ARG A 116 5.42 4.28 8.19
CA ARG A 116 5.95 5.38 9.00
C ARG A 116 5.46 5.25 10.44
N GLY A 117 6.17 5.90 11.37
CA GLY A 117 5.77 6.04 12.77
C GLY A 117 4.27 6.31 12.93
N VAL A 118 3.66 5.61 13.86
CA VAL A 118 2.22 5.65 14.15
C VAL A 118 2.02 6.35 15.48
N ASP A 119 1.04 7.26 15.53
CA ASP A 119 0.41 7.68 16.77
C ASP A 119 -0.83 6.80 16.98
N PHE A 120 -0.69 5.83 17.89
CA PHE A 120 -1.75 4.88 18.18
C PHE A 120 -2.91 5.51 18.93
N ASP A 121 -2.70 6.57 19.71
CA ASP A 121 -3.78 7.20 20.49
C ASP A 121 -4.73 7.98 19.58
N THR A 122 -4.20 8.58 18.51
CA THR A 122 -4.98 9.35 17.54
C THR A 122 -5.30 8.60 16.24
N ASN A 123 -4.90 7.32 16.15
CA ASN A 123 -5.02 6.49 14.95
C ASN A 123 -4.50 7.21 13.68
N SER A 124 -3.28 7.75 13.74
CA SER A 124 -2.71 8.55 12.64
C SER A 124 -1.24 8.23 12.38
N LEU A 125 -0.72 8.55 11.20
CA LEU A 125 0.72 8.50 10.96
C LEU A 125 1.38 9.79 11.44
N ARG A 126 2.54 9.65 12.08
CA ARG A 126 3.43 10.77 12.43
C ARG A 126 4.06 11.33 11.17
N MET A 127 3.61 12.50 10.71
CA MET A 127 4.15 13.14 9.51
C MET A 127 5.39 14.01 9.81
N PRO A 128 6.28 14.20 8.83
CA PRO A 128 7.36 15.18 8.91
C PRO A 128 6.85 16.55 9.35
N GLY A 129 7.53 17.16 10.33
CA GLY A 129 7.21 18.50 10.81
C GLY A 129 5.84 18.65 11.47
N GLY A 130 5.18 17.55 11.86
CA GLY A 130 3.85 17.60 12.50
C GLY A 130 2.70 17.91 11.53
N ALA A 131 2.93 17.80 10.21
CA ALA A 131 1.87 17.96 9.22
C ALA A 131 0.73 16.94 9.42
N ARG A 132 -0.44 17.20 8.83
CA ARG A 132 -1.53 16.23 8.80
C ARG A 132 -1.54 15.51 7.46
N ILE A 133 -1.97 14.25 7.47
CA ILE A 133 -2.25 13.50 6.25
C ILE A 133 -3.43 14.16 5.53
N VAL A 134 -3.34 14.29 4.21
CA VAL A 134 -4.46 14.70 3.36
C VAL A 134 -5.57 13.65 3.47
N ASP A 135 -6.79 14.08 3.75
CA ASP A 135 -7.96 13.24 4.03
C ASP A 135 -7.77 12.28 5.21
N ALA A 136 -7.16 12.78 6.30
CA ALA A 136 -6.89 12.01 7.52
C ALA A 136 -8.11 11.24 8.08
N GLU A 137 -9.33 11.68 7.80
CA GLU A 137 -10.57 10.98 8.19
C GLU A 137 -10.72 9.61 7.50
N SER A 138 -10.28 9.50 6.24
CA SER A 138 -10.31 8.25 5.47
C SER A 138 -8.96 7.53 5.43
N ARG A 139 -7.88 8.18 5.88
CA ARG A 139 -6.50 7.70 5.82
C ARG A 139 -5.82 7.66 7.20
N SER A 140 -6.49 7.01 8.14
CA SER A 140 -5.99 6.72 9.49
C SER A 140 -4.80 5.73 9.47
N ALA A 141 -4.16 5.50 10.63
CA ALA A 141 -3.14 4.46 10.72
C ALA A 141 -3.72 3.06 10.40
N SER A 142 -4.94 2.76 10.87
CA SER A 142 -5.66 1.53 10.52
C SER A 142 -5.85 1.36 9.01
N TYR A 143 -6.15 2.45 8.29
CA TYR A 143 -6.21 2.45 6.83
C TYR A 143 -4.86 2.02 6.24
N PHE A 144 -3.74 2.61 6.66
CA PHE A 144 -2.43 2.25 6.11
C PHE A 144 -2.05 0.79 6.42
N LEU A 145 -2.36 0.30 7.62
CA LEU A 145 -2.13 -1.12 7.95
C LEU A 145 -2.91 -2.04 7.01
N ALA A 146 -4.20 -1.76 6.79
CA ALA A 146 -5.06 -2.57 5.93
C ALA A 146 -4.72 -2.44 4.44
N HIS A 147 -4.42 -1.23 3.97
CA HIS A 147 -4.00 -0.94 2.59
C HIS A 147 -2.74 -1.74 2.23
N GLU A 148 -1.70 -1.66 3.05
CA GLU A 148 -0.47 -2.38 2.78
C GLU A 148 -0.64 -3.90 2.94
N ALA A 149 -1.45 -4.36 3.91
CA ALA A 149 -1.82 -5.77 3.99
C ALA A 149 -2.56 -6.25 2.73
N ALA A 150 -3.36 -5.40 2.08
CA ALA A 150 -4.01 -5.74 0.81
C ALA A 150 -3.00 -6.01 -0.31
N HIS A 151 -1.91 -5.25 -0.38
CA HIS A 151 -0.83 -5.53 -1.32
C HIS A 151 -0.12 -6.86 -1.05
N VAL A 152 -0.01 -7.26 0.22
CA VAL A 152 0.45 -8.62 0.57
C VAL A 152 -0.55 -9.67 0.08
N MET A 153 -1.85 -9.46 0.26
CA MET A 153 -2.91 -10.34 -0.25
C MET A 153 -2.85 -10.48 -1.77
N GLU A 154 -2.70 -9.37 -2.50
CA GLU A 154 -2.54 -9.35 -3.95
C GLU A 154 -1.30 -10.14 -4.39
N SER A 155 -0.15 -9.91 -3.75
CA SER A 155 1.09 -10.65 -4.03
C SER A 155 0.96 -12.15 -3.74
N ARG A 156 0.21 -12.54 -2.70
CA ARG A 156 -0.09 -13.95 -2.38
C ARG A 156 -1.00 -14.56 -3.44
N ARG A 157 -2.07 -13.85 -3.80
CA ARG A 157 -3.12 -14.38 -4.69
C ARG A 157 -2.70 -14.44 -6.15
N PHE A 158 -2.00 -13.41 -6.62
CA PHE A 158 -1.70 -13.22 -8.03
C PHE A 158 -0.21 -13.35 -8.37
N GLY A 159 0.62 -13.65 -7.37
CA GLY A 159 2.04 -13.88 -7.50
C GLY A 159 2.91 -12.68 -7.13
N ARG A 160 4.17 -12.96 -6.84
CA ARG A 160 5.17 -12.00 -6.32
C ARG A 160 5.43 -10.80 -7.24
N LEU A 161 5.07 -10.91 -8.53
CA LEU A 161 5.25 -9.85 -9.54
C LEU A 161 3.93 -9.15 -9.89
N ALA A 162 2.90 -9.22 -9.02
CA ALA A 162 1.59 -8.61 -9.26
C ALA A 162 1.68 -7.13 -9.67
N TYR A 163 2.51 -6.33 -9.00
CA TYR A 163 2.73 -4.91 -9.32
C TYR A 163 3.32 -4.63 -10.71
N VAL A 164 4.01 -5.62 -11.31
CA VAL A 164 4.51 -5.50 -12.70
C VAL A 164 3.45 -5.98 -13.68
N LYS A 165 2.64 -6.95 -13.28
CA LYS A 165 1.63 -7.60 -14.12
C LYS A 165 0.36 -6.77 -14.29
N TYR A 166 -0.13 -6.15 -13.22
CA TYR A 166 -1.41 -5.47 -13.21
C TYR A 166 -1.24 -3.95 -13.29
N PRO A 167 -2.23 -3.24 -13.86
CA PRO A 167 -2.16 -1.80 -13.94
C PRO A 167 -2.25 -1.17 -12.55
N HIS A 168 -1.53 -0.05 -12.38
CA HIS A 168 -1.44 0.68 -11.12
C HIS A 168 -2.80 1.03 -10.51
N TRP A 169 -3.78 1.42 -11.35
CA TRP A 169 -5.12 1.77 -10.87
C TRP A 169 -5.81 0.64 -10.13
N LEU A 170 -5.56 -0.60 -10.55
CA LEU A 170 -6.18 -1.76 -9.96
C LEU A 170 -5.51 -2.15 -8.65
N MET A 171 -4.18 -2.15 -8.62
CA MET A 171 -3.39 -2.48 -7.42
C MET A 171 -3.64 -1.47 -6.30
N GLU A 172 -3.43 -0.17 -6.58
CA GLU A 172 -3.65 0.87 -5.55
C GLU A 172 -5.13 1.05 -5.24
N GLY A 173 -6.01 0.97 -6.25
CA GLY A 173 -7.45 1.13 -6.06
C GLY A 173 -8.07 0.03 -5.22
N TYR A 174 -7.67 -1.24 -5.41
CA TYR A 174 -8.19 -2.35 -4.61
C TYR A 174 -7.65 -2.31 -3.17
N ALA A 175 -6.37 -1.98 -3.00
CA ALA A 175 -5.82 -1.72 -1.67
C ALA A 175 -6.56 -0.57 -0.96
N ASP A 176 -6.97 0.47 -1.69
CA ASP A 176 -7.77 1.56 -1.18
C ASP A 176 -9.21 1.15 -0.82
N VAL A 177 -9.84 0.25 -1.58
CA VAL A 177 -11.16 -0.34 -1.25
C VAL A 177 -11.08 -1.09 0.08
N VAL A 178 -10.05 -1.92 0.27
CA VAL A 178 -9.84 -2.64 1.54
C VAL A 178 -9.49 -1.66 2.66
N GLY A 179 -8.55 -0.75 2.40
CA GLY A 179 -8.02 0.18 3.37
C GLY A 179 -9.06 1.17 3.87
N LYS A 180 -9.79 1.84 2.97
CA LYS A 180 -10.78 2.88 3.35
C LYS A 180 -12.09 2.26 3.77
N ASN A 181 -12.47 1.12 3.19
CA ASN A 181 -13.73 0.42 3.47
C ASN A 181 -14.90 1.43 3.48
N ASP A 182 -15.79 1.40 4.48
CA ASP A 182 -16.97 2.27 4.59
C ASP A 182 -16.64 3.78 4.73
N ALA A 183 -15.37 4.17 4.87
CA ALA A 183 -14.98 5.59 5.00
C ALA A 183 -14.88 6.33 3.66
N PHE A 184 -15.07 5.65 2.53
CA PHE A 184 -15.04 6.26 1.19
C PHE A 184 -16.44 6.30 0.58
N HIS A 185 -17.00 7.50 0.39
CA HIS A 185 -18.30 7.67 -0.25
C HIS A 185 -18.12 8.08 -1.71
N ILE A 186 -18.41 7.15 -2.62
CA ILE A 186 -18.29 7.35 -4.07
C ILE A 186 -19.09 8.54 -4.57
N ALA A 187 -20.26 8.78 -3.98
CA ALA A 187 -21.14 9.89 -4.32
C ALA A 187 -20.40 11.23 -4.31
N ASP A 188 -19.46 11.43 -3.38
CA ASP A 188 -18.70 12.67 -3.21
C ASP A 188 -17.72 12.92 -4.37
N TYR A 189 -17.34 11.87 -5.10
CA TYR A 189 -16.32 11.93 -6.15
C TYR A 189 -16.88 11.87 -7.57
N ARG A 190 -18.19 11.60 -7.73
CA ARG A 190 -18.84 11.50 -9.05
C ARG A 190 -18.71 12.79 -9.87
N GLN A 191 -19.10 13.92 -9.29
CA GLN A 191 -19.06 15.21 -9.97
C GLN A 191 -17.62 15.64 -10.29
N PRO A 192 -16.67 15.64 -9.33
CA PRO A 192 -15.27 15.93 -9.63
C PRO A 192 -14.67 15.01 -10.70
N PHE A 193 -15.03 13.73 -10.73
CA PHE A 193 -14.56 12.82 -11.78
C PHE A 193 -15.12 13.22 -13.15
N ALA A 194 -16.44 13.42 -13.26
CA ALA A 194 -17.12 13.76 -14.51
C ALA A 194 -16.65 15.11 -15.09
N SER A 195 -16.37 16.09 -14.24
CA SER A 195 -15.88 17.42 -14.65
C SER A 195 -14.37 17.45 -14.92
N GLY A 196 -13.65 16.33 -14.65
CA GLY A 196 -12.19 16.29 -14.74
C GLY A 196 -11.46 17.09 -13.65
N THR A 197 -12.16 17.53 -12.60
CA THR A 197 -11.58 18.31 -11.49
C THR A 197 -11.14 17.45 -10.30
N LEU A 198 -11.32 16.13 -10.36
CA LEU A 198 -10.84 15.21 -9.34
C LEU A 198 -9.31 15.31 -9.23
N ALA A 199 -8.85 15.81 -8.07
CA ALA A 199 -7.44 16.06 -7.82
C ALA A 199 -6.60 14.78 -7.91
N ASN A 200 -5.40 14.91 -8.49
CA ASN A 200 -4.36 13.90 -8.40
C ASN A 200 -3.38 14.32 -7.30
N ASP A 201 -3.79 14.11 -6.05
CA ASP A 201 -3.08 14.49 -4.82
C ASP A 201 -2.34 13.31 -4.17
N GLY A 202 -2.27 12.15 -4.83
CA GLY A 202 -1.66 10.94 -4.30
C GLY A 202 -2.49 10.22 -3.23
N THR A 203 -3.80 10.50 -3.16
CA THR A 203 -4.75 9.81 -2.25
C THR A 203 -5.50 8.66 -2.92
N TYR A 204 -5.21 8.39 -4.19
CA TYR A 204 -5.78 7.30 -5.02
C TYR A 204 -7.32 7.29 -5.12
N LYS A 205 -7.98 8.44 -4.89
CA LYS A 205 -9.44 8.58 -5.02
C LYS A 205 -9.97 8.11 -6.38
N ARG A 206 -9.22 8.40 -7.44
CA ARG A 206 -9.58 8.00 -8.81
C ARG A 206 -9.52 6.50 -8.95
N GLU A 207 -8.42 5.89 -8.53
CA GLU A 207 -8.17 4.45 -8.59
C GLU A 207 -9.22 3.67 -7.78
N HIS A 208 -9.51 4.11 -6.55
CA HIS A 208 -10.59 3.56 -5.73
C HIS A 208 -11.92 3.59 -6.50
N LEU A 209 -12.29 4.75 -7.05
CA LEU A 209 -13.55 4.93 -7.79
C LEU A 209 -13.66 3.97 -8.98
N LEU A 210 -12.57 3.69 -9.69
CA LEU A 210 -12.56 2.76 -10.82
C LEU A 210 -12.74 1.31 -10.38
N VAL A 211 -12.10 0.89 -9.29
CA VAL A 211 -12.26 -0.47 -8.75
C VAL A 211 -13.66 -0.65 -8.22
N ASP A 212 -14.16 0.28 -7.42
CA ASP A 212 -15.50 0.18 -6.87
C ASP A 212 -16.56 0.18 -7.97
N PHE A 213 -16.43 1.03 -8.99
CA PHE A 213 -17.30 0.97 -10.18
C PHE A 213 -17.36 -0.43 -10.79
N GLN A 214 -16.21 -1.09 -10.98
CA GLN A 214 -16.17 -2.45 -11.55
C GLN A 214 -16.84 -3.48 -10.63
N LEU A 215 -16.65 -3.37 -9.30
CA LEU A 215 -17.32 -4.23 -8.32
C LEU A 215 -18.83 -3.98 -8.29
N GLY A 216 -19.25 -2.71 -8.42
CA GLY A 216 -20.64 -2.27 -8.49
C GLY A 216 -21.39 -2.77 -9.73
N LEU A 217 -20.67 -3.14 -10.80
CA LEU A 217 -21.21 -3.88 -11.95
C LEU A 217 -21.47 -5.38 -11.65
N GLY A 218 -21.30 -5.81 -10.40
CA GLY A 218 -21.48 -7.20 -9.96
C GLY A 218 -20.27 -8.10 -10.22
N LYS A 219 -19.12 -7.54 -10.63
CA LYS A 219 -17.89 -8.32 -10.80
C LYS A 219 -17.28 -8.66 -9.44
N THR A 220 -16.78 -9.88 -9.33
CA THR A 220 -15.91 -10.27 -8.21
C THR A 220 -14.52 -9.68 -8.38
N VAL A 221 -13.77 -9.51 -7.28
CA VAL A 221 -12.36 -9.09 -7.31
C VAL A 221 -11.53 -9.94 -8.28
N MET A 222 -11.76 -11.26 -8.29
CA MET A 222 -11.08 -12.18 -9.20
C MET A 222 -11.35 -11.88 -10.67
N GLN A 223 -12.58 -11.50 -11.03
CA GLN A 223 -12.93 -11.11 -12.40
C GLN A 223 -12.27 -9.77 -12.79
N VAL A 224 -12.30 -8.77 -11.89
CA VAL A 224 -11.64 -7.48 -12.15
C VAL A 224 -10.15 -7.66 -12.43
N PHE A 225 -9.46 -8.50 -11.65
CA PHE A 225 -8.04 -8.83 -11.89
C PHE A 225 -7.82 -9.72 -13.12
N ALA A 226 -8.73 -10.64 -13.45
CA ALA A 226 -8.58 -11.47 -14.65
C ALA A 226 -8.71 -10.66 -15.94
N GLU A 227 -9.61 -9.68 -15.95
CA GLU A 227 -9.87 -8.81 -17.10
C GLU A 227 -8.88 -7.64 -17.19
N ALA A 228 -8.41 -7.12 -16.04
CA ALA A 228 -7.39 -6.08 -15.87
C ALA A 228 -7.36 -5.04 -17.01
N LEU A 229 -8.53 -4.44 -17.28
CA LEU A 229 -8.70 -3.51 -18.40
C LEU A 229 -7.73 -2.31 -18.28
N PRO A 230 -7.30 -1.73 -19.41
CA PRO A 230 -6.56 -0.48 -19.39
C PRO A 230 -7.35 0.61 -18.64
N GLN A 231 -6.66 1.45 -17.86
CA GLN A 231 -7.31 2.48 -17.03
C GLN A 231 -8.28 3.36 -17.82
N HIS A 232 -7.85 3.87 -18.98
CA HIS A 232 -8.66 4.72 -19.85
C HIS A 232 -9.95 4.05 -20.33
N THR A 233 -9.96 2.72 -20.46
CA THR A 233 -11.16 1.95 -20.82
C THR A 233 -12.16 1.96 -19.66
N VAL A 234 -11.70 1.75 -18.43
CA VAL A 234 -12.55 1.79 -17.23
C VAL A 234 -13.06 3.20 -16.95
N GLU A 235 -12.20 4.21 -17.14
CA GLU A 235 -12.59 5.63 -17.04
C GLU A 235 -13.69 5.99 -18.04
N ALA A 236 -13.56 5.54 -19.29
CA ALA A 236 -14.58 5.75 -20.32
C ALA A 236 -15.91 5.06 -19.98
N GLN A 237 -15.87 3.83 -19.44
CA GLN A 237 -17.06 3.10 -18.99
C GLN A 237 -17.76 3.84 -17.83
N LEU A 238 -17.00 4.30 -16.84
CA LEU A 238 -17.54 5.06 -15.71
C LEU A 238 -18.14 6.39 -16.17
N ALA A 239 -17.45 7.13 -17.06
CA ALA A 239 -17.96 8.37 -17.61
C ALA A 239 -19.27 8.16 -18.38
N ALA A 240 -19.38 7.10 -19.19
CA ALA A 240 -20.62 6.74 -19.88
C ALA A 240 -21.76 6.47 -18.88
N ALA A 241 -21.52 5.63 -17.86
CA ALA A 241 -22.51 5.31 -16.84
C ALA A 241 -22.99 6.55 -16.06
N LEU A 242 -22.09 7.50 -15.77
CA LEU A 242 -22.41 8.75 -15.06
C LEU A 242 -23.36 9.64 -15.88
N THR A 243 -23.24 9.64 -17.20
CA THR A 243 -24.11 10.44 -18.09
C THR A 243 -25.51 9.85 -18.27
N GLN A 244 -25.64 8.53 -18.14
CA GLN A 244 -26.91 7.82 -18.33
C GLN A 244 -27.75 7.74 -17.03
N ASN A 245 -27.28 8.31 -15.91
CA ASN A 245 -27.91 8.20 -14.58
C ASN A 245 -28.14 6.75 -14.10
N GLU A 246 -27.46 5.77 -14.69
CA GLU A 246 -27.55 4.35 -14.33
C GLU A 246 -26.95 4.05 -12.94
N ILE A 247 -26.26 5.03 -12.36
CA ILE A 247 -25.55 4.92 -11.09
C ILE A 247 -26.46 5.24 -9.88
N GLY A 248 -27.78 5.06 -10.00
CA GLY A 248 -28.66 4.98 -8.84
C GLY A 248 -28.43 3.71 -8.00
N ALA A 249 -27.65 2.75 -8.52
CA ALA A 249 -27.50 1.41 -7.96
C ALA A 249 -26.09 1.05 -7.45
N ILE A 250 -25.07 1.90 -7.66
CA ILE A 250 -23.75 1.70 -7.03
C ILE A 250 -23.86 2.22 -5.59
N LYS A 251 -24.10 1.27 -4.66
CA LYS A 251 -24.13 1.49 -3.22
C LYS A 251 -22.73 1.68 -2.67
#